data_AF-A0A5C6A1H5-F1
#
_entry.id   AF-A0A5C6A1H5-F1
#
_cell.length_a   1.000
_cell.length_b   1.000
_cell.length_c   1.000
_cell.angle_alpha   90.00
_cell.angle_beta   90.00
_cell.angle_gamma   90.00
#
_symmetry.space_group_name_H-M   'P 1'
#
loop_
_entity.id
_entity.type
_entity.pdbx_description
1 polymer ?
#
loop_
_entity_poly.entity_id
_entity_poly.type
_entity_poly.pdbx_seq_one_letter_code
_entity_poly.pdbx_strand_id
1 'polypeptide(L)'
;MGWDVPDDDPNVRQALEHPGPLATVVCSRLGHDTTRHRLMARHLAASMQAMRASGATLLIADGTAVGPWAMQAADLFGVPILLLNKSDDRDLRLISLADRVDVAYCRPKGKVTGLIRRRCAIESGIVRVAIGSKHETALLEAGAIGLFLSAESESPCSNTDLLSSLSADSLSPCIAMDQIDWDEFLVHCTRAAPGPWPKQTIRQYRDEMLLGDAATASRSAPAALARIVRGRRLIAGAVTSSHQIPVVCFSAVPLPELLSRRTYRSHLHRWDYEPYGIAIRKTAAEQIGIEPVVYAEDVLRSGLGSGQLHRFQACGKTTDWRVEKEWRAAEDVDLDALDPTDVCVFSANGDWADRLSTVNHRSWPLVNVPCPIN
;
A
#
# COMPACT_ATOMS: atom_id res chain seq x y z
N MET A 1 -24.37 -15.88 -30.65
CA MET A 1 -23.18 -15.21 -30.07
C MET A 1 -21.95 -15.74 -30.80
N GLY A 2 -21.08 -14.89 -31.35
CA GLY A 2 -19.90 -15.32 -32.16
C GLY A 2 -18.72 -15.86 -31.34
N TRP A 3 -18.99 -16.53 -30.22
CA TRP A 3 -17.99 -17.13 -29.35
C TRP A 3 -18.35 -18.61 -29.17
N ASP A 4 -17.42 -19.52 -29.42
CA ASP A 4 -17.57 -20.95 -29.15
C ASP A 4 -17.44 -21.16 -27.62
N VAL A 5 -18.50 -20.85 -26.88
CA VAL A 5 -18.63 -21.21 -25.46
C VAL A 5 -19.43 -22.51 -25.40
N PRO A 6 -18.90 -23.59 -24.81
CA PRO A 6 -19.65 -24.84 -24.68
C PRO A 6 -20.92 -24.63 -23.83
N ASP A 7 -22.10 -24.84 -24.44
CA ASP A 7 -23.43 -24.70 -23.80
C ASP A 7 -23.77 -25.88 -22.84
N ASP A 8 -22.91 -26.89 -22.77
CA ASP A 8 -23.06 -28.06 -21.91
C ASP A 8 -22.56 -27.84 -20.48
N ASP A 9 -21.84 -26.75 -20.21
CA ASP A 9 -21.40 -26.41 -18.85
C ASP A 9 -22.57 -25.86 -18.02
N PRO A 10 -22.92 -26.48 -16.87
CA PRO A 10 -24.05 -26.06 -16.04
C PRO A 10 -23.91 -24.61 -15.54
N ASN A 11 -22.70 -24.09 -15.36
CA ASN A 11 -22.48 -22.71 -14.93
C ASN A 11 -22.73 -21.71 -16.08
N VAL A 12 -22.40 -22.11 -17.32
CA VAL A 12 -22.71 -21.31 -18.51
C VAL A 12 -24.22 -21.25 -18.70
N ARG A 13 -24.91 -22.39 -18.58
CA ARG A 13 -26.37 -22.44 -18.62
C ARG A 13 -27.01 -21.56 -17.55
N GLN A 14 -26.53 -21.62 -16.31
CA GLN A 14 -27.02 -20.77 -15.23
C GLN A 14 -26.86 -19.28 -15.53
N ALA A 15 -25.77 -18.87 -16.18
CA ALA A 15 -25.58 -17.48 -16.61
C ALA A 15 -26.53 -17.10 -17.77
N LEU A 16 -26.70 -17.98 -18.76
CA LEU A 16 -27.62 -17.75 -19.88
C LEU A 16 -29.09 -17.68 -19.45
N GLU A 17 -29.47 -18.43 -18.42
CA GLU A 17 -30.82 -18.46 -17.86
C GLU A 17 -31.05 -17.38 -16.78
N HIS A 18 -30.04 -16.56 -16.47
CA HIS A 18 -30.15 -15.55 -15.42
C HIS A 18 -31.18 -14.46 -15.80
N PRO A 19 -32.15 -14.15 -14.92
CA PRO A 19 -33.30 -13.31 -15.30
C PRO A 19 -32.98 -11.80 -15.37
N GLY A 20 -31.83 -11.38 -14.87
CA GLY A 20 -31.41 -9.98 -14.81
C GLY A 20 -30.08 -9.73 -15.52
N PRO A 21 -29.73 -8.44 -15.76
CA PRO A 21 -28.52 -8.10 -16.51
C PRO A 21 -27.26 -8.57 -15.78
N LEU A 22 -26.35 -9.16 -16.53
CA LEU A 22 -25.05 -9.64 -16.06
C LEU A 22 -23.97 -8.63 -16.41
N ALA A 23 -23.22 -8.21 -15.40
CA ALA A 23 -22.05 -7.37 -15.60
C ALA A 23 -20.82 -8.06 -15.01
N THR A 24 -19.69 -7.96 -15.67
CA THR A 24 -18.43 -8.52 -15.16
C THR A 24 -17.36 -7.44 -15.04
N VAL A 25 -16.43 -7.64 -14.11
CA VAL A 25 -15.20 -6.85 -14.04
C VAL A 25 -14.03 -7.75 -14.38
N VAL A 26 -13.15 -7.28 -15.26
CA VAL A 26 -11.93 -8.00 -15.62
C VAL A 26 -10.68 -7.20 -15.30
N CYS A 27 -9.62 -7.91 -14.93
CA CYS A 27 -8.34 -7.32 -14.59
C CYS A 27 -7.18 -8.26 -14.91
N SER A 28 -6.09 -7.72 -15.45
CA SER A 28 -4.80 -8.40 -15.48
C SER A 28 -4.17 -8.48 -14.08
N ARG A 29 -3.19 -9.37 -13.86
CA ARG A 29 -2.46 -9.45 -12.59
C ARG A 29 -1.81 -8.10 -12.23
N LEU A 30 -2.14 -7.59 -11.05
CA LEU A 30 -1.75 -6.26 -10.55
C LEU A 30 -0.32 -6.21 -10.00
N GLY A 31 0.13 -7.29 -9.36
CA GLY A 31 1.46 -7.35 -8.72
C GLY A 31 1.42 -6.83 -7.28
N HIS A 32 2.47 -6.10 -6.87
CA HIS A 32 2.60 -5.49 -5.54
C HIS A 32 2.55 -3.95 -5.59
N ASP A 33 2.05 -3.40 -6.68
CA ASP A 33 1.96 -1.95 -6.87
C ASP A 33 0.67 -1.44 -6.21
N THR A 34 0.83 -0.75 -5.09
CA THR A 34 -0.27 -0.25 -4.26
C THR A 34 -1.04 0.89 -4.94
N THR A 35 -0.38 1.69 -5.77
CA THR A 35 -1.06 2.71 -6.59
C THR A 35 -1.97 2.03 -7.61
N ARG A 36 -1.51 0.94 -8.24
CA ARG A 36 -2.38 0.11 -9.12
C ARG A 36 -3.51 -0.56 -8.35
N HIS A 37 -3.26 -1.05 -7.13
CA HIS A 37 -4.32 -1.60 -6.29
C HIS A 37 -5.40 -0.56 -5.98
N ARG A 38 -4.98 0.65 -5.60
CA ARG A 38 -5.90 1.76 -5.33
C ARG A 38 -6.70 2.13 -6.57
N LEU A 39 -6.05 2.37 -7.71
CA LEU A 39 -6.74 2.72 -8.95
C LEU A 39 -7.77 1.65 -9.33
N MET A 40 -7.37 0.37 -9.34
CA MET A 40 -8.29 -0.75 -9.59
C MET A 40 -9.46 -0.76 -8.61
N ALA A 41 -9.22 -0.51 -7.31
CA ALA A 41 -10.25 -0.55 -6.28
C ALA A 41 -11.28 0.57 -6.48
N ARG A 42 -10.85 1.76 -6.89
CA ARG A 42 -11.77 2.85 -7.26
C ARG A 42 -12.64 2.48 -8.46
N HIS A 43 -12.06 1.84 -9.48
CA HIS A 43 -12.84 1.36 -10.63
C HIS A 43 -13.82 0.26 -10.24
N LEU A 44 -13.43 -0.66 -9.35
CA LEU A 44 -14.35 -1.64 -8.79
C LEU A 44 -15.50 -0.98 -8.05
N ALA A 45 -15.22 -0.02 -7.16
CA ALA A 45 -16.26 0.69 -6.41
C ALA A 45 -17.26 1.38 -7.35
N ALA A 46 -16.78 2.10 -8.36
CA ALA A 46 -17.64 2.74 -9.36
C ALA A 46 -18.45 1.71 -10.17
N SER A 47 -17.83 0.59 -10.55
CA SER A 47 -18.51 -0.50 -11.25
C SER A 47 -19.62 -1.11 -10.39
N MET A 48 -19.36 -1.41 -9.11
CA MET A 48 -20.36 -1.95 -8.19
C MET A 48 -21.53 -0.98 -7.95
N GLN A 49 -21.24 0.31 -7.79
CA GLN A 49 -22.29 1.34 -7.69
C GLN A 49 -23.16 1.37 -8.96
N ALA A 50 -22.55 1.30 -10.14
CA ALA A 50 -23.28 1.23 -11.39
C ALA A 50 -24.10 -0.07 -11.54
N MET A 51 -23.58 -1.22 -11.08
CA MET A 51 -24.33 -2.49 -11.08
C MET A 51 -25.54 -2.41 -10.15
N ARG A 52 -25.35 -1.90 -8.93
CA ARG A 52 -26.44 -1.70 -7.96
C ARG A 52 -27.52 -0.78 -8.53
N ALA A 53 -27.13 0.35 -9.13
CA ALA A 53 -28.08 1.30 -9.71
C ALA A 53 -28.90 0.70 -10.87
N SER A 54 -28.32 -0.22 -11.64
CA SER A 54 -29.00 -0.88 -12.77
C SER A 54 -29.67 -2.21 -12.41
N GLY A 55 -29.60 -2.65 -11.14
CA GLY A 55 -30.07 -3.99 -10.73
C GLY A 55 -29.30 -5.15 -11.38
N ALA A 56 -28.04 -4.92 -11.77
CA ALA A 56 -27.21 -5.95 -12.40
C ALA A 56 -26.56 -6.88 -11.37
N THR A 57 -26.31 -8.12 -11.80
CA THR A 57 -25.60 -9.14 -11.03
C THR A 57 -24.14 -9.21 -11.49
N LEU A 58 -23.22 -9.26 -10.53
CA LEU A 58 -21.81 -9.45 -10.80
C LEU A 58 -21.57 -10.89 -11.24
N LEU A 59 -21.19 -11.07 -12.50
CA LEU A 59 -20.67 -12.32 -13.02
C LEU A 59 -19.15 -12.37 -12.79
N ILE A 60 -18.68 -13.34 -12.01
CA ILE A 60 -17.27 -13.51 -11.70
C ILE A 60 -16.89 -14.99 -11.72
N ALA A 61 -15.63 -15.31 -12.02
CA ALA A 61 -15.14 -16.69 -12.02
C ALA A 61 -14.06 -16.87 -10.95
N ASP A 62 -14.04 -18.05 -10.34
CA ASP A 62 -13.00 -18.42 -9.39
C ASP A 62 -11.61 -18.47 -10.07
N GLY A 63 -10.58 -18.10 -9.33
CA GLY A 63 -9.20 -18.03 -9.81
C GLY A 63 -8.89 -16.89 -10.80
N THR A 64 -9.81 -15.94 -10.99
CA THR A 64 -9.50 -14.67 -11.68
C THR A 64 -8.66 -13.75 -10.81
N ALA A 65 -7.83 -12.91 -11.43
CA ALA A 65 -6.95 -11.99 -10.69
C ALA A 65 -7.75 -10.95 -9.87
N VAL A 66 -8.92 -10.56 -10.37
CA VAL A 66 -9.82 -9.61 -9.71
C VAL A 66 -10.78 -10.27 -8.74
N GLY A 67 -11.00 -11.59 -8.83
CA GLY A 67 -12.05 -12.31 -8.09
C GLY A 67 -12.13 -11.95 -6.60
N PRO A 68 -11.04 -12.11 -5.82
CA PRO A 68 -11.06 -11.78 -4.39
C PRO A 68 -11.37 -10.31 -4.08
N TRP A 69 -11.07 -9.39 -5.00
CA TRP A 69 -11.39 -7.97 -4.87
C TRP A 69 -12.84 -7.68 -5.27
N ALA A 70 -13.29 -8.24 -6.39
CA ALA A 70 -14.63 -8.05 -6.92
C ALA A 70 -15.70 -8.66 -6.02
N MET A 71 -15.46 -9.85 -5.47
CA MET A 71 -16.37 -10.49 -4.51
C MET A 71 -16.49 -9.66 -3.23
N GLN A 72 -15.38 -9.15 -2.71
CA GLN A 72 -15.40 -8.30 -1.52
C GLN A 72 -16.07 -6.95 -1.80
N ALA A 73 -15.85 -6.35 -2.97
CA ALA A 73 -16.56 -5.15 -3.38
C ALA A 73 -18.07 -5.41 -3.50
N ALA A 74 -18.48 -6.51 -4.13
CA ALA A 74 -19.88 -6.87 -4.25
C ALA A 74 -20.57 -7.04 -2.88
N ASP A 75 -19.90 -7.69 -1.91
CA ASP A 75 -20.35 -7.78 -0.52
C ASP A 75 -20.56 -6.38 0.10
N LEU A 76 -19.55 -5.51 0.02
CA LEU A 76 -19.60 -4.14 0.57
C LEU A 76 -20.68 -3.25 -0.06
N PHE A 77 -20.88 -3.36 -1.38
CA PHE A 77 -21.81 -2.52 -2.12
C PHE A 77 -23.21 -3.13 -2.24
N GLY A 78 -23.42 -4.36 -1.77
CA GLY A 78 -24.71 -5.06 -1.84
C GLY A 78 -25.09 -5.47 -3.27
N VAL A 79 -24.12 -5.90 -4.06
CA VAL A 79 -24.34 -6.37 -5.45
C VAL A 79 -24.43 -7.90 -5.43
N PRO A 80 -25.49 -8.52 -6.00
CA PRO A 80 -25.60 -9.97 -6.08
C PRO A 80 -24.49 -10.56 -6.95
N ILE A 81 -24.06 -11.78 -6.63
CA ILE A 81 -22.94 -12.46 -7.30
C ILE A 81 -23.44 -13.74 -7.95
N LEU A 82 -23.09 -13.93 -9.22
CA LEU A 82 -23.13 -15.21 -9.90
C LEU A 82 -21.69 -15.69 -10.13
N LEU A 83 -21.31 -16.77 -9.43
CA LEU A 83 -19.95 -17.32 -9.45
C LEU A 83 -19.85 -18.48 -10.44
N LEU A 84 -18.97 -18.36 -11.42
CA LEU A 84 -18.57 -19.46 -12.30
C LEU A 84 -17.42 -20.25 -11.68
N ASN A 85 -17.47 -21.57 -11.85
CA ASN A 85 -16.36 -22.44 -11.46
C ASN A 85 -15.08 -22.13 -12.23
N LYS A 86 -13.96 -22.48 -11.62
CA LYS A 86 -12.63 -22.30 -12.23
C LYS A 86 -12.49 -23.11 -13.51
N SER A 87 -12.13 -22.44 -14.60
CA SER A 87 -11.77 -23.06 -15.88
C SER A 87 -10.57 -22.35 -16.55
N ASP A 88 -10.00 -22.98 -17.58
CA ASP A 88 -8.87 -22.43 -18.35
C ASP A 88 -9.28 -21.29 -19.30
N ASP A 89 -10.55 -21.29 -19.69
CA ASP A 89 -11.22 -20.30 -20.53
C ASP A 89 -12.09 -19.33 -19.74
N ARG A 90 -11.92 -19.25 -18.40
CA ARG A 90 -12.77 -18.41 -17.53
C ARG A 90 -12.90 -16.95 -17.97
N ASP A 91 -11.79 -16.30 -18.36
CA ASP A 91 -11.83 -14.90 -18.80
C ASP A 91 -12.64 -14.74 -20.11
N LEU A 92 -12.56 -15.75 -20.99
CA LEU A 92 -13.33 -15.80 -22.23
C LEU A 92 -14.82 -15.88 -21.90
N ARG A 93 -15.22 -16.83 -21.03
CA ARG A 93 -16.62 -17.02 -20.62
C ARG A 93 -17.21 -15.79 -19.94
N LEU A 94 -16.48 -15.17 -19.02
CA LEU A 94 -16.93 -13.94 -18.35
C LEU A 94 -17.20 -12.81 -19.34
N ILE A 95 -16.28 -12.59 -20.28
CA ILE A 95 -16.38 -11.50 -21.25
C ILE A 95 -17.49 -11.75 -22.27
N SER A 96 -17.71 -13.01 -22.66
CA SER A 96 -18.73 -13.36 -23.66
C SER A 96 -20.15 -13.38 -23.09
N LEU A 97 -20.32 -13.81 -21.84
CA LEU A 97 -21.64 -13.99 -21.21
C LEU A 97 -22.18 -12.70 -20.58
N ALA A 98 -21.33 -11.72 -20.27
CA ALA A 98 -21.77 -10.48 -19.66
C ALA A 98 -22.39 -9.51 -20.69
N ASP A 99 -23.49 -8.86 -20.28
CA ASP A 99 -24.12 -7.75 -20.99
C ASP A 99 -23.27 -6.47 -20.90
N ARG A 100 -22.46 -6.36 -19.84
CA ARG A 100 -21.51 -5.27 -19.62
C ARG A 100 -20.17 -5.78 -19.11
N VAL A 101 -19.07 -5.25 -19.66
CA VAL A 101 -17.71 -5.62 -19.24
C VAL A 101 -16.96 -4.37 -18.78
N ASP A 102 -16.65 -4.30 -17.49
CA ASP A 102 -15.84 -3.22 -16.92
C ASP A 102 -14.38 -3.68 -16.81
N VAL A 103 -13.47 -3.00 -17.49
CA VAL A 103 -12.03 -3.29 -17.52
C VAL A 103 -11.31 -2.38 -16.55
N ALA A 104 -10.99 -2.90 -15.35
CA ALA A 104 -10.31 -2.12 -14.31
C ALA A 104 -8.83 -1.90 -14.62
N TYR A 105 -8.15 -2.90 -15.19
CA TYR A 105 -6.76 -2.79 -15.66
C TYR A 105 -6.41 -3.93 -16.61
N CYS A 106 -5.73 -3.62 -17.71
CA CYS A 106 -5.23 -4.64 -18.64
C CYS A 106 -3.83 -4.32 -19.15
N ARG A 107 -3.00 -5.35 -19.32
CA ARG A 107 -1.67 -5.20 -19.94
C ARG A 107 -1.81 -5.14 -21.46
N PRO A 108 -1.13 -4.23 -22.18
CA PRO A 108 -1.31 -4.03 -23.63
C PRO A 108 -1.26 -5.27 -24.53
N LYS A 109 -0.54 -6.32 -24.11
CA LYS A 109 -0.35 -7.57 -24.86
C LYS A 109 -0.84 -8.81 -24.10
N GLY A 110 -1.75 -8.64 -23.14
CA GLY A 110 -2.29 -9.74 -22.33
C GLY A 110 -3.45 -10.48 -23.01
N LYS A 111 -3.70 -11.74 -22.59
CA LYS A 111 -4.85 -12.56 -23.03
C LYS A 111 -6.17 -11.80 -22.88
N VAL A 112 -6.39 -11.18 -21.72
CA VAL A 112 -7.60 -10.37 -21.44
C VAL A 112 -7.77 -9.24 -22.46
N THR A 113 -6.71 -8.51 -22.81
CA THR A 113 -6.78 -7.42 -23.80
C THR A 113 -7.20 -7.93 -25.18
N GLY A 114 -6.70 -9.10 -25.60
CA GLY A 114 -7.13 -9.74 -26.84
C GLY A 114 -8.63 -10.08 -26.84
N LEU A 115 -9.13 -10.64 -25.73
CA LEU A 115 -10.55 -10.96 -25.57
C LEU A 115 -11.43 -9.70 -25.57
N ILE A 116 -11.00 -8.64 -24.89
CA ILE A 116 -11.73 -7.36 -24.87
C ILE A 116 -11.83 -6.75 -26.26
N ARG A 117 -10.73 -6.72 -27.02
CA ARG A 117 -10.77 -6.22 -28.41
C ARG A 117 -11.76 -7.01 -29.28
N ARG A 118 -11.77 -8.35 -29.14
CA ARG A 118 -12.76 -9.19 -29.84
C ARG A 118 -14.18 -8.87 -29.40
N ARG A 119 -14.42 -8.61 -28.10
CA ARG A 119 -15.75 -8.22 -27.60
C ARG A 119 -16.20 -6.88 -28.17
N CYS A 120 -15.35 -5.86 -28.15
CA CYS A 120 -15.68 -4.55 -28.72
C CYS A 120 -15.95 -4.59 -30.23
N ALA A 121 -15.25 -5.47 -30.97
CA ALA A 121 -15.46 -5.65 -32.40
C ALA A 121 -16.81 -6.31 -32.75
N ILE A 122 -17.37 -7.11 -31.83
CA ILE A 122 -18.70 -7.72 -31.99
C ILE A 122 -19.78 -6.69 -31.65
N GLU A 123 -19.59 -5.94 -30.57
CA GLU A 123 -20.56 -4.99 -30.06
C GLU A 123 -19.82 -3.85 -29.36
N SER A 124 -19.96 -2.64 -29.89
CA SER A 124 -19.38 -1.44 -29.32
C SER A 124 -20.22 -0.93 -28.14
N GLY A 125 -19.59 -0.24 -27.20
CA GLY A 125 -20.30 0.43 -26.11
C GLY A 125 -20.60 -0.41 -24.85
N ILE A 126 -20.52 -1.74 -24.93
CA ILE A 126 -20.72 -2.63 -23.77
C ILE A 126 -19.48 -2.77 -22.88
N VAL A 127 -18.30 -2.51 -23.44
CA VAL A 127 -17.03 -2.54 -22.72
C VAL A 127 -16.73 -1.14 -22.21
N ARG A 128 -16.51 -1.01 -20.91
CA ARG A 128 -16.01 0.21 -20.27
C ARG A 128 -14.59 0.00 -19.82
N VAL A 129 -13.70 0.93 -20.12
CA VAL A 129 -12.28 0.85 -19.73
C VAL A 129 -11.90 2.01 -18.82
N ALA A 130 -11.24 1.69 -17.72
CA ALA A 130 -10.60 2.65 -16.84
C ALA A 130 -9.69 3.61 -17.64
N ILE A 131 -9.96 4.92 -17.55
CA ILE A 131 -9.04 5.97 -18.06
C ILE A 131 -8.13 6.43 -16.91
N GLY A 132 -6.82 6.49 -17.17
CA GLY A 132 -5.81 6.92 -16.21
C GLY A 132 -4.42 6.31 -16.42
N SER A 133 -4.19 5.56 -17.50
CA SER A 133 -2.90 4.93 -17.82
C SER A 133 -2.46 5.28 -19.25
N LYS A 134 -1.36 4.70 -19.74
CA LYS A 134 -0.92 4.88 -21.14
C LYS A 134 -1.47 3.81 -22.08
N HIS A 135 -2.41 2.97 -21.62
CA HIS A 135 -2.70 1.68 -22.24
C HIS A 135 -4.16 1.51 -22.70
N GLU A 136 -5.03 2.45 -22.36
CA GLU A 136 -6.45 2.45 -22.73
C GLU A 136 -6.71 2.89 -24.17
N THR A 137 -5.83 3.66 -24.81
CA THR A 137 -6.05 4.23 -26.16
C THR A 137 -6.42 3.15 -27.17
N ALA A 138 -5.69 2.04 -27.17
CA ALA A 138 -5.93 0.95 -28.12
C ALA A 138 -7.21 0.12 -27.82
N LEU A 139 -7.83 0.30 -26.64
CA LEU A 139 -9.14 -0.27 -26.33
C LEU A 139 -10.26 0.70 -26.69
N LEU A 140 -10.05 2.00 -26.49
CA LEU A 140 -10.97 3.05 -26.93
C LEU A 140 -11.13 3.02 -28.46
N GLU A 141 -10.03 2.93 -29.20
CA GLU A 141 -10.03 2.76 -30.68
C GLU A 141 -10.76 1.48 -31.13
N ALA A 142 -10.76 0.44 -30.29
CA ALA A 142 -11.46 -0.80 -30.58
C ALA A 142 -12.98 -0.73 -30.31
N GLY A 143 -13.49 0.37 -29.74
CA GLY A 143 -14.91 0.58 -29.46
C GLY A 143 -15.30 0.49 -27.98
N ALA A 144 -14.33 0.49 -27.06
CA ALA A 144 -14.61 0.61 -25.62
C ALA A 144 -14.98 2.06 -25.25
N ILE A 145 -15.81 2.20 -24.21
CA ILE A 145 -16.15 3.49 -23.61
C ILE A 145 -15.19 3.80 -22.47
N GLY A 146 -14.69 5.02 -22.43
CA GLY A 146 -13.87 5.50 -21.33
C GLY A 146 -14.66 5.69 -20.04
N LEU A 147 -14.21 5.05 -18.96
CA LEU A 147 -14.67 5.29 -17.60
C LEU A 147 -13.65 6.19 -16.89
N PHE A 148 -13.92 7.50 -16.93
CA PHE A 148 -13.15 8.48 -16.21
C PHE A 148 -13.58 8.52 -14.74
N LEU A 149 -12.64 8.30 -13.83
CA LEU A 149 -12.84 8.61 -12.43
C LEU A 149 -12.23 9.98 -12.18
N SER A 150 -13.00 10.88 -11.57
CA SER A 150 -12.45 12.14 -11.08
C SER A 150 -11.16 11.87 -10.33
N ALA A 151 -10.14 12.71 -10.51
CA ALA A 151 -8.96 12.62 -9.67
C ALA A 151 -9.44 12.53 -8.22
N GLU A 152 -8.82 11.65 -7.43
CA GLU A 152 -8.96 11.82 -6.00
C GLU A 152 -8.48 13.23 -5.75
N SER A 153 -9.40 14.07 -5.27
CA SER A 153 -8.93 15.21 -4.55
C SER A 153 -8.04 14.59 -3.49
N GLU A 154 -6.73 14.83 -3.58
CA GLU A 154 -5.91 15.03 -2.40
C GLU A 154 -6.44 16.26 -1.69
N SER A 155 -7.77 16.33 -1.46
CA SER A 155 -8.40 17.36 -0.70
C SER A 155 -7.55 17.33 0.54
N PRO A 156 -6.82 18.42 0.84
CA PRO A 156 -6.46 18.62 2.21
C PRO A 156 -7.77 18.38 2.91
N CYS A 157 -7.82 17.53 3.95
CA CYS A 157 -8.88 17.72 4.93
C CYS A 157 -8.98 19.24 5.04
N SER A 158 -10.11 19.83 4.59
CA SER A 158 -10.30 21.27 4.49
C SER A 158 -10.46 21.75 5.92
N ASN A 159 -9.40 21.52 6.69
CA ASN A 159 -9.02 22.21 7.86
C ASN A 159 -8.50 23.57 7.44
N THR A 160 -8.57 24.06 6.20
CA THR A 160 -8.38 25.50 5.97
C THR A 160 -9.36 26.32 6.82
N ASP A 161 -10.55 25.79 7.13
CA ASP A 161 -11.49 26.39 8.08
C ASP A 161 -11.23 26.02 9.56
N LEU A 162 -10.46 24.96 9.86
CA LEU A 162 -10.06 24.58 11.24
C LEU A 162 -8.66 25.09 11.63
N LEU A 163 -7.75 25.29 10.68
CA LEU A 163 -6.40 25.87 10.79
C LEU A 163 -6.48 27.38 10.92
N SER A 164 -7.51 28.02 10.37
CA SER A 164 -7.83 29.42 10.69
C SER A 164 -8.42 29.58 12.10
N SER A 165 -8.83 28.48 12.75
CA SER A 165 -9.27 28.47 14.17
C SER A 165 -8.22 27.94 15.15
N LEU A 166 -7.15 27.32 14.66
CA LEU A 166 -5.98 26.98 15.48
C LEU A 166 -5.06 28.20 15.50
N SER A 167 -4.95 28.84 16.66
CA SER A 167 -3.95 29.87 16.91
C SER A 167 -2.56 29.38 16.46
N ALA A 168 -1.81 30.23 15.75
CA ALA A 168 -0.44 29.95 15.31
C ALA A 168 0.51 29.48 16.44
N ASP A 169 0.12 29.68 17.69
CA ASP A 169 0.80 29.22 18.91
C ASP A 169 0.70 27.70 19.18
N SER A 170 -0.09 26.93 18.40
CA SER A 170 -0.27 25.48 18.64
C SER A 170 0.51 24.57 17.66
N LEU A 171 1.27 25.14 16.73
CA LEU A 171 2.12 24.35 15.84
C LEU A 171 3.40 23.95 16.58
N SER A 172 3.72 22.65 16.60
CA SER A 172 5.00 22.18 17.12
C SER A 172 6.14 22.91 16.40
N PRO A 173 7.13 23.44 17.13
CA PRO A 173 8.24 24.15 16.51
C PRO A 173 8.97 23.22 15.55
N CYS A 174 9.09 23.65 14.30
CA CYS A 174 9.92 22.98 13.31
C CYS A 174 11.39 23.30 13.60
N ILE A 175 12.17 22.29 13.95
CA ILE A 175 13.61 22.39 14.22
C ILE A 175 14.36 22.10 12.92
N ALA A 176 15.43 22.86 12.67
CA ALA A 176 16.30 22.60 11.52
C ALA A 176 17.20 21.39 11.80
N MET A 177 17.48 20.58 10.77
CA MET A 177 18.25 19.34 10.91
C MET A 177 19.65 19.57 11.52
N ASP A 178 20.27 20.73 11.30
CA ASP A 178 21.60 21.12 11.79
C ASP A 178 21.62 21.56 13.27
N GLN A 179 20.44 21.75 13.88
CA GLN A 179 20.29 22.13 15.28
C GLN A 179 20.25 20.92 16.22
N ILE A 180 20.27 19.70 15.67
CA ILE A 180 20.16 18.45 16.44
C ILE A 180 21.50 17.74 16.41
N ASP A 181 21.99 17.36 17.59
CA ASP A 181 23.10 16.44 17.72
C ASP A 181 22.62 15.01 17.45
N TRP A 182 22.68 14.59 16.19
CA TRP A 182 22.23 13.27 15.75
C TRP A 182 23.05 12.11 16.31
N ASP A 183 24.25 12.36 16.85
CA ASP A 183 25.04 11.32 17.50
C ASP A 183 24.38 10.85 18.82
N GLU A 184 23.45 11.62 19.38
CA GLU A 184 22.70 11.24 20.58
C GLU A 184 21.45 10.39 20.28
N PHE A 185 21.12 10.17 19.00
CA PHE A 185 19.86 9.54 18.59
C PHE A 185 20.03 8.20 17.88
N LEU A 186 19.01 7.35 17.99
CA LEU A 186 18.77 6.19 17.16
C LEU A 186 17.70 6.52 16.13
N VAL A 187 17.98 6.27 14.86
CA VAL A 187 17.14 6.68 13.72
C VAL A 187 16.36 5.48 13.18
N HIS A 188 15.05 5.65 13.02
CA HIS A 188 14.17 4.73 12.30
C HIS A 188 13.59 5.42 11.06
N CYS A 189 14.15 5.13 9.88
CA CYS A 189 13.56 5.56 8.61
C CYS A 189 12.35 4.69 8.25
N THR A 190 11.19 5.32 8.12
CA THR A 190 9.96 4.69 7.66
C THR A 190 9.99 4.46 6.16
N ARG A 191 9.31 3.40 5.70
CA ARG A 191 9.29 3.01 4.29
C ARG A 191 7.86 2.85 3.79
N ALA A 192 7.69 2.95 2.48
CA ALA A 192 6.46 2.57 1.82
C ALA A 192 6.10 1.10 2.09
N ALA A 193 4.81 0.82 2.25
CA ALA A 193 4.31 -0.54 2.50
C ALA A 193 3.68 -1.11 1.22
N PRO A 194 4.27 -2.12 0.54
CA PRO A 194 3.78 -2.64 -0.74
C PRO A 194 2.50 -3.50 -0.63
N GLY A 195 1.72 -3.37 0.45
CA GLY A 195 0.57 -4.21 0.76
C GLY A 195 -0.15 -3.80 2.05
N PRO A 196 -0.73 -4.77 2.78
CA PRO A 196 -1.32 -4.50 4.10
C PRO A 196 -0.31 -3.88 5.05
N TRP A 197 -0.78 -2.98 5.91
CA TRP A 197 0.00 -2.50 7.04
C TRP A 197 0.38 -3.65 7.98
N PRO A 198 1.41 -3.48 8.84
CA PRO A 198 1.66 -4.44 9.92
C PRO A 198 0.39 -4.72 10.73
N LYS A 199 0.12 -5.99 11.01
CA LYS A 199 -1.09 -6.49 11.70
C LYS A 199 -2.43 -6.24 10.96
N GLN A 200 -2.42 -5.68 9.75
CA GLN A 200 -3.61 -5.53 8.92
C GLN A 200 -3.90 -6.81 8.14
N THR A 201 -5.15 -7.27 8.20
CA THR A 201 -5.60 -8.41 7.39
C THR A 201 -5.75 -8.01 5.92
N ILE A 202 -5.70 -8.99 5.01
CA ILE A 202 -5.93 -8.72 3.58
C ILE A 202 -7.33 -8.17 3.31
N ARG A 203 -8.33 -8.56 4.11
CA ARG A 203 -9.71 -8.05 4.00
C ARG A 203 -9.73 -6.55 4.34
N GLN A 204 -9.21 -6.16 5.50
CA GLN A 204 -9.11 -4.76 5.91
C GLN A 204 -8.34 -3.91 4.89
N TYR A 205 -7.24 -4.45 4.35
CA TYR A 205 -6.48 -3.77 3.30
C TYR A 205 -7.33 -3.47 2.07
N ARG A 206 -8.12 -4.44 1.60
CA ARG A 206 -9.01 -4.26 0.45
C ARG A 206 -10.16 -3.32 0.76
N ASP A 207 -10.75 -3.41 1.95
CA ASP A 207 -11.80 -2.47 2.40
C ASP A 207 -11.26 -1.03 2.36
N GLU A 208 -10.05 -0.81 2.88
CA GLU A 208 -9.40 0.51 2.88
C GLU A 208 -9.11 1.00 1.46
N MET A 209 -8.70 0.11 0.55
CA MET A 209 -8.47 0.45 -0.86
C MET A 209 -9.77 0.74 -1.61
N LEU A 210 -10.89 0.09 -1.24
CA LEU A 210 -12.21 0.26 -1.88
C LEU A 210 -12.96 1.47 -1.35
N LEU A 211 -12.87 1.75 -0.04
CA LEU A 211 -13.72 2.71 0.67
C LEU A 211 -12.96 3.92 1.24
N GLY A 212 -11.67 3.77 1.51
CA GLY A 212 -10.87 4.85 2.11
C GLY A 212 -10.71 6.03 1.18
N ASP A 213 -10.25 7.17 1.68
CA ASP A 213 -9.79 8.31 0.88
C ASP A 213 -8.34 8.13 0.40
N ALA A 214 -7.83 9.09 -0.37
CA ALA A 214 -6.45 9.07 -0.88
C ALA A 214 -5.41 8.97 0.24
N ALA A 215 -5.62 9.71 1.34
CA ALA A 215 -4.69 9.76 2.46
C ALA A 215 -4.63 8.42 3.21
N THR A 216 -5.78 7.81 3.46
CA THR A 216 -5.92 6.53 4.15
C THR A 216 -5.36 5.40 3.30
N ALA A 217 -5.75 5.35 2.02
CA ALA A 217 -5.28 4.31 1.10
C ALA A 217 -3.81 4.50 0.67
N SER A 218 -3.19 5.65 0.94
CA SER A 218 -1.78 5.88 0.61
C SER A 218 -0.89 4.86 1.32
N ARG A 219 0.16 4.43 0.60
CA ARG A 219 1.15 3.44 1.08
C ARG A 219 2.58 3.97 1.00
N SER A 220 2.72 5.29 0.91
CA SER A 220 4.01 5.97 0.85
C SER A 220 4.71 5.97 2.22
N ALA A 221 6.00 6.28 2.24
CA ALA A 221 6.77 6.48 3.47
C ALA A 221 6.14 7.55 4.39
N PRO A 222 5.75 8.76 3.91
CA PRO A 222 5.09 9.73 4.77
C PRO A 222 3.72 9.27 5.30
N ALA A 223 2.96 8.48 4.54
CA ALA A 223 1.72 7.89 5.04
C ALA A 223 1.98 6.87 6.17
N ALA A 224 3.05 6.08 6.05
CA ALA A 224 3.49 5.18 7.12
C ALA A 224 3.90 5.97 8.38
N LEU A 225 4.65 7.07 8.22
CA LEU A 225 5.01 7.96 9.32
C LEU A 225 3.79 8.57 9.99
N ALA A 226 2.82 9.10 9.23
CA ALA A 226 1.59 9.65 9.77
C ALA A 226 0.80 8.62 10.61
N ARG A 227 0.83 7.34 10.21
CA ARG A 227 0.23 6.25 10.99
C ARG A 227 0.99 5.96 12.28
N ILE A 228 2.32 5.96 12.23
CA ILE A 228 3.18 5.79 13.42
C ILE A 228 2.94 6.92 14.40
N VAL A 229 2.91 8.17 13.93
CA VAL A 229 2.68 9.34 14.77
C VAL A 229 1.29 9.31 15.39
N ARG A 230 0.25 9.05 14.59
CA ARG A 230 -1.13 8.93 15.09
C ARG A 230 -1.30 7.76 16.07
N GLY A 231 -0.71 6.62 15.75
CA GLY A 231 -0.79 5.40 16.56
C GLY A 231 0.17 5.39 17.75
N ARG A 232 1.11 6.35 17.79
CA ARG A 232 2.16 6.51 18.80
C ARG A 232 2.95 5.23 19.03
N ARG A 233 3.17 4.46 17.97
CA ARG A 233 3.77 3.13 18.05
C ARG A 233 4.48 2.74 16.78
N LEU A 234 5.68 2.18 16.92
CA LEU A 234 6.36 1.46 15.85
C LEU A 234 6.00 -0.02 15.98
N ILE A 235 5.39 -0.60 14.96
CA ILE A 235 4.95 -1.99 14.98
C ILE A 235 6.09 -2.89 14.50
N ALA A 236 6.45 -3.88 15.31
CA ALA A 236 7.49 -4.84 14.99
C ALA A 236 7.09 -5.70 13.79
N GLY A 237 8.04 -5.91 12.88
CA GLY A 237 7.84 -6.68 11.66
C GLY A 237 8.93 -7.73 11.47
N ALA A 238 8.58 -8.88 10.88
CA ALA A 238 9.52 -9.97 10.61
C ALA A 238 10.05 -9.95 9.16
N VAL A 239 10.06 -8.78 8.50
CA VAL A 239 10.36 -8.67 7.06
C VAL A 239 11.83 -8.92 6.76
N THR A 240 12.73 -8.59 7.70
CA THR A 240 14.19 -8.70 7.53
C THR A 240 14.80 -9.92 8.25
N SER A 241 14.09 -10.52 9.20
CA SER A 241 14.58 -11.55 10.14
C SER A 241 14.13 -12.97 9.77
N SER A 242 14.41 -13.44 8.55
CA SER A 242 14.00 -14.80 8.09
C SER A 242 12.53 -15.15 8.39
N HIS A 243 11.65 -14.14 8.54
CA HIS A 243 10.24 -14.25 8.90
C HIS A 243 9.90 -14.90 10.25
N GLN A 244 10.83 -14.98 11.20
CA GLN A 244 10.58 -15.70 12.46
C GLN A 244 10.44 -14.78 13.68
N ILE A 245 11.16 -13.66 13.73
CA ILE A 245 11.20 -12.81 14.93
C ILE A 245 10.85 -11.37 14.53
N PRO A 246 9.66 -10.87 14.89
CA PRO A 246 9.31 -9.48 14.61
C PRO A 246 10.22 -8.55 15.40
N VAL A 247 10.76 -7.52 14.75
CA VAL A 247 11.61 -6.50 15.39
C VAL A 247 11.30 -5.11 14.87
N VAL A 248 11.63 -4.09 15.64
CA VAL A 248 11.77 -2.71 15.15
C VAL A 248 13.25 -2.39 15.06
N CYS A 249 13.73 -2.05 13.86
CA CYS A 249 15.13 -1.73 13.61
C CYS A 249 15.38 -0.23 13.69
N PHE A 250 16.50 0.14 14.29
CA PHE A 250 17.04 1.50 14.33
C PHE A 250 18.50 1.48 13.89
N SER A 251 19.02 2.66 13.52
CA SER A 251 20.44 2.85 13.20
C SER A 251 21.03 3.89 14.16
N ALA A 252 22.21 3.61 14.71
CA ALA A 252 22.98 4.59 15.48
C ALA A 252 23.86 5.49 14.58
N VAL A 253 23.73 5.38 13.26
CA VAL A 253 24.37 6.29 12.30
C VAL A 253 23.54 7.59 12.24
N PRO A 254 24.18 8.78 12.30
CA PRO A 254 23.49 10.06 12.19
C PRO A 254 22.59 10.17 10.95
N LEU A 255 21.42 10.79 11.10
CA LEU A 255 20.45 10.94 10.00
C LEU A 255 21.05 11.63 8.75
N PRO A 256 21.83 12.73 8.86
CA PRO A 256 22.45 13.34 7.69
C PRO A 256 23.38 12.37 6.93
N GLU A 257 24.12 11.54 7.66
CA GLU A 257 25.01 10.53 7.08
C GLU A 257 24.22 9.43 6.37
N LEU A 258 23.14 8.92 7.00
CA LEU A 258 22.23 7.94 6.38
C LEU A 258 21.63 8.46 5.07
N LEU A 259 21.10 9.68 5.09
CA LEU A 259 20.48 10.28 3.90
C LEU A 259 21.52 10.58 2.80
N SER A 260 22.76 10.92 3.16
CA SER A 260 23.84 11.14 2.18
C SER A 260 24.26 9.87 1.43
N ARG A 261 24.05 8.70 2.03
CA ARG A 261 24.41 7.37 1.47
C ARG A 261 23.22 6.64 0.85
N ARG A 262 22.05 7.28 0.84
CA ARG A 262 20.79 6.73 0.35
C ARG A 262 20.98 6.18 -1.07
N THR A 263 20.66 4.91 -1.27
CA THR A 263 20.86 4.20 -2.54
C THR A 263 19.59 3.46 -2.94
N TYR A 264 19.20 3.59 -4.21
CA TYR A 264 18.07 2.84 -4.75
C TYR A 264 18.46 1.37 -4.95
N ARG A 265 17.79 0.47 -4.23
CA ARG A 265 17.98 -0.97 -4.32
C ARG A 265 17.02 -1.51 -5.38
N SER A 266 17.50 -1.58 -6.62
CA SER A 266 16.71 -2.03 -7.78
C SER A 266 16.02 -3.37 -7.58
N HIS A 267 16.72 -4.35 -6.99
CA HIS A 267 16.17 -5.69 -6.69
C HIS A 267 15.06 -5.68 -5.62
N LEU A 268 14.97 -4.63 -4.80
CA LEU A 268 13.91 -4.42 -3.82
C LEU A 268 12.89 -3.37 -4.26
N HIS A 269 13.11 -2.76 -5.43
CA HIS A 269 12.35 -1.64 -5.98
C HIS A 269 12.11 -0.49 -4.98
N ARG A 270 13.09 -0.20 -4.11
CA ARG A 270 12.97 0.82 -3.05
C ARG A 270 14.30 1.45 -2.68
N TRP A 271 14.25 2.61 -2.04
CA TRP A 271 15.40 3.21 -1.36
C TRP A 271 15.67 2.50 -0.02
N ASP A 272 16.93 2.44 0.39
CA ASP A 272 17.31 1.89 1.70
C ASP A 272 16.91 2.82 2.84
N TYR A 273 17.13 4.12 2.69
CA TYR A 273 16.71 5.15 3.63
C TYR A 273 15.76 6.13 2.95
N GLU A 274 14.66 6.47 3.61
CA GLU A 274 13.73 7.52 3.16
C GLU A 274 13.80 8.69 4.15
N PRO A 275 13.61 9.94 3.70
CA PRO A 275 13.69 11.13 4.55
C PRO A 275 12.41 11.34 5.38
N TYR A 276 11.87 10.25 5.95
CA TYR A 276 10.67 10.23 6.78
C TYR A 276 10.87 9.23 7.90
N GLY A 277 10.71 9.64 9.15
CA GLY A 277 10.86 8.71 10.26
C GLY A 277 10.79 9.30 11.65
N ILE A 278 11.21 8.48 12.61
CA ILE A 278 11.28 8.80 14.03
C ILE A 278 12.73 8.62 14.47
N ALA A 279 13.22 9.51 15.31
CA ALA A 279 14.46 9.31 16.04
C ALA A 279 14.21 9.38 17.54
N ILE A 280 14.90 8.52 18.29
CA ILE A 280 14.76 8.38 19.74
C ILE A 280 16.14 8.57 20.37
N ARG A 281 16.24 9.37 21.43
CA ARG A 281 17.49 9.55 22.17
C ARG A 281 18.02 8.20 22.65
N LYS A 282 19.31 7.92 22.44
CA LYS A 282 19.96 6.63 22.76
C LYS A 282 19.72 6.19 24.20
N THR A 283 19.89 7.11 25.15
CA THR A 283 19.67 6.84 26.58
C THR A 283 18.23 6.43 26.89
N ALA A 284 17.24 7.06 26.26
CA ALA A 284 15.83 6.71 26.44
C ALA A 284 15.47 5.40 25.72
N ALA A 285 16.07 5.16 24.55
CA ALA A 285 15.91 3.91 23.81
C ALA A 285 16.41 2.69 24.60
N GLU A 286 17.58 2.80 25.24
CA GLU A 286 18.14 1.76 26.11
C GLU A 286 17.21 1.44 27.30
N GLN A 287 16.61 2.47 27.91
CA GLN A 287 15.69 2.31 29.05
C GLN A 287 14.44 1.49 28.70
N ILE A 288 13.98 1.56 27.45
CA ILE A 288 12.83 0.79 26.97
C ILE A 288 13.24 -0.53 26.27
N GLY A 289 14.50 -0.95 26.42
CA GLY A 289 14.99 -2.25 25.94
C GLY A 289 15.35 -2.30 24.46
N ILE A 290 15.63 -1.17 23.82
CA ILE A 290 16.24 -1.14 22.49
C ILE A 290 17.74 -1.38 22.68
N GLU A 291 18.26 -2.44 22.06
CA GLU A 291 19.65 -2.89 22.26
C GLU A 291 20.43 -2.94 20.93
N PRO A 292 21.77 -2.78 20.97
CA PRO A 292 22.59 -2.96 19.79
C PRO A 292 22.58 -4.41 19.31
N VAL A 293 22.61 -4.56 17.99
CA VAL A 293 22.72 -5.83 17.29
C VAL A 293 24.07 -6.49 17.56
N VAL A 294 24.05 -7.81 17.71
CA VAL A 294 25.23 -8.67 17.82
C VAL A 294 25.57 -9.21 16.43
N TYR A 295 26.66 -8.68 15.86
CA TYR A 295 27.19 -9.14 14.59
C TYR A 295 28.08 -10.37 14.80
N ALA A 296 27.69 -11.49 14.19
CA ALA A 296 28.43 -12.75 14.32
C ALA A 296 28.29 -13.61 13.06
N GLU A 297 29.09 -14.68 12.99
CA GLU A 297 28.92 -15.71 11.97
C GLU A 297 27.65 -16.54 12.24
N ASP A 298 27.01 -17.03 11.18
CA ASP A 298 25.72 -17.76 11.27
C ASP A 298 25.80 -19.04 12.13
N VAL A 299 27.00 -19.64 12.21
CA VAL A 299 27.27 -20.82 13.07
C VAL A 299 27.07 -20.50 14.56
N LEU A 300 27.22 -19.24 14.97
CA LEU A 300 27.07 -18.81 16.36
C LEU A 300 25.61 -18.50 16.73
N ARG A 301 24.70 -18.47 15.75
CA ARG A 301 23.28 -18.18 15.99
C ARG A 301 22.62 -19.23 16.90
N SER A 302 23.01 -20.49 16.80
CA SER A 302 22.51 -21.59 17.63
C SER A 302 22.95 -21.49 19.10
N GLY A 303 24.00 -20.73 19.39
CA GLY A 303 24.48 -20.48 20.75
C GLY A 303 23.79 -19.34 21.47
N LEU A 304 22.98 -18.53 20.78
CA LEU A 304 22.24 -17.43 21.39
C LEU A 304 20.96 -17.95 22.06
N GLY A 305 20.73 -17.55 23.31
CA GLY A 305 19.46 -17.80 23.98
C GLY A 305 18.28 -17.17 23.23
N SER A 306 17.09 -17.75 23.33
CA SER A 306 15.90 -17.32 22.59
C SER A 306 15.58 -15.83 22.74
N GLY A 307 15.79 -15.27 23.94
CA GLY A 307 15.59 -13.84 24.23
C GLY A 307 16.58 -12.90 23.52
N GLN A 308 17.71 -13.40 23.02
CA GLN A 308 18.76 -12.60 22.36
C GLN A 308 18.73 -12.75 20.83
N LEU A 309 17.95 -13.70 20.30
CA LEU A 309 17.91 -14.00 18.86
C LEU A 309 17.47 -12.79 18.02
N HIS A 310 16.65 -11.90 18.57
CA HIS A 310 16.22 -10.68 17.90
C HIS A 310 17.40 -9.75 17.58
N ARG A 311 18.47 -9.78 18.39
CA ARG A 311 19.68 -8.97 18.23
C ARG A 311 20.68 -9.56 17.24
N PHE A 312 20.49 -10.79 16.77
CA PHE A 312 21.47 -11.41 15.86
C PHE A 312 21.41 -10.81 14.46
N GLN A 313 22.57 -10.47 13.90
CA GLN A 313 22.74 -10.12 12.49
C GLN A 313 24.02 -10.78 11.95
N ALA A 314 23.91 -11.45 10.82
CA ALA A 314 25.09 -11.97 10.15
C ALA A 314 25.96 -10.81 9.64
N CYS A 315 27.29 -10.89 9.80
CA CYS A 315 28.22 -9.86 9.32
C CYS A 315 28.09 -9.60 7.80
N GLY A 316 27.56 -10.57 7.04
CA GLY A 316 27.44 -10.53 5.59
C GLY A 316 28.69 -11.07 4.89
N LYS A 317 28.52 -11.65 3.69
CA LYS A 317 29.62 -12.19 2.88
C LYS A 317 30.12 -11.19 1.83
N THR A 318 29.24 -10.35 1.33
CA THR A 318 29.49 -9.41 0.20
C THR A 318 29.27 -7.95 0.60
N THR A 319 28.46 -7.71 1.63
CA THR A 319 28.15 -6.38 2.16
C THR A 319 28.40 -6.42 3.65
N ASP A 320 29.19 -5.47 4.15
CA ASP A 320 29.44 -5.33 5.58
C ASP A 320 28.28 -4.60 6.25
N TRP A 321 27.42 -5.35 6.92
CA TRP A 321 26.24 -4.78 7.60
C TRP A 321 26.58 -4.04 8.90
N ARG A 322 27.82 -4.11 9.39
CA ARG A 322 28.25 -3.41 10.61
C ARG A 322 28.27 -1.89 10.45
N VAL A 323 28.35 -1.41 9.20
CA VAL A 323 28.33 0.02 8.89
C VAL A 323 27.00 0.67 9.29
N GLU A 324 25.90 -0.08 9.36
CA GLU A 324 24.58 0.44 9.73
C GLU A 324 24.43 0.68 11.24
N LYS A 325 25.37 0.16 12.05
CA LYS A 325 25.35 0.23 13.53
C LYS A 325 23.93 -0.03 14.06
N GLU A 326 23.37 -1.18 13.70
CA GLU A 326 21.95 -1.49 13.90
C GLU A 326 21.61 -1.71 15.38
N TRP A 327 20.44 -1.23 15.80
CA TRP A 327 19.82 -1.47 17.09
C TRP A 327 18.42 -2.04 16.89
N ARG A 328 17.93 -2.87 17.81
CA ARG A 328 16.63 -3.53 17.69
C ARG A 328 15.84 -3.53 18.98
N ALA A 329 14.52 -3.36 18.84
CA ALA A 329 13.54 -3.79 19.84
C ALA A 329 13.00 -5.17 19.45
N ALA A 330 12.79 -6.04 20.45
CA ALA A 330 12.17 -7.36 20.28
C ALA A 330 10.66 -7.31 20.03
N GLU A 331 10.02 -6.19 20.36
CA GLU A 331 8.57 -6.00 20.30
C GLU A 331 8.21 -4.65 19.66
N ASP A 332 6.92 -4.34 19.59
CA ASP A 332 6.46 -3.02 19.20
C ASP A 332 7.05 -1.97 20.16
N VAL A 333 7.48 -0.82 19.62
CA VAL A 333 7.97 0.29 20.45
C VAL A 333 6.82 1.25 20.71
N ASP A 334 6.39 1.32 21.96
CA ASP A 334 5.40 2.29 22.43
C ASP A 334 6.06 3.66 22.64
N LEU A 335 5.73 4.61 21.78
CA LEU A 335 6.31 5.96 21.84
C LEU A 335 5.69 6.78 22.98
N ASP A 336 4.57 6.35 23.57
CA ASP A 336 4.02 7.00 24.77
C ASP A 336 4.83 6.72 26.03
N ALA A 337 5.65 5.66 26.04
CA ALA A 337 6.52 5.32 27.16
C ALA A 337 7.77 6.23 27.28
N LEU A 338 8.01 7.09 26.28
CA LEU A 338 9.15 7.99 26.20
C LEU A 338 8.74 9.42 26.54
N ASP A 339 9.70 10.20 27.06
CA ASP A 339 9.50 11.64 27.22
C ASP A 339 9.37 12.31 25.83
N PRO A 340 8.44 13.26 25.65
CA PRO A 340 8.29 13.95 24.37
C PRO A 340 9.57 14.65 23.86
N THR A 341 10.51 14.98 24.74
CA THR A 341 11.79 15.61 24.40
C THR A 341 12.86 14.59 23.93
N ASP A 342 12.62 13.30 24.14
CA ASP A 342 13.51 12.21 23.71
C ASP A 342 13.14 11.66 22.32
N VAL A 343 12.03 12.12 21.73
CA VAL A 343 11.55 11.67 20.44
C VAL A 343 11.46 12.84 19.49
N CYS A 344 12.00 12.70 18.28
CA CYS A 344 11.77 13.66 17.21
C CYS A 344 11.24 12.95 15.96
N VAL A 345 10.38 13.66 15.23
CA VAL A 345 9.78 13.21 13.98
C VAL A 345 10.46 13.97 12.86
N PHE A 346 10.99 13.29 11.84
CA PHE A 346 11.62 13.94 10.71
C PHE A 346 10.88 13.68 9.41
N SER A 347 10.80 14.70 8.55
CA SER A 347 10.13 14.61 7.25
C SER A 347 10.76 15.55 6.21
N ALA A 348 10.75 15.14 4.94
CA ALA A 348 11.13 16.04 3.84
C ALA A 348 10.09 17.18 3.66
N ASN A 349 10.61 18.37 3.33
CA ASN A 349 9.94 19.68 3.20
C ASN A 349 8.41 19.74 2.94
N GLY A 350 7.78 20.71 3.62
CA GLY A 350 6.55 21.43 3.26
C GLY A 350 5.26 20.79 3.75
N ASP A 351 4.48 20.27 2.81
CA ASP A 351 3.10 19.86 3.04
C ASP A 351 2.95 18.71 4.04
N TRP A 352 3.99 17.87 4.16
CA TRP A 352 3.95 16.76 5.11
C TRP A 352 4.21 17.18 6.54
N ALA A 353 4.98 18.24 6.79
CA ALA A 353 5.18 18.76 8.14
C ALA A 353 3.83 19.26 8.71
N ASP A 354 3.05 19.97 7.89
CA ASP A 354 1.71 20.43 8.25
C ASP A 354 0.74 19.26 8.46
N ARG A 355 0.76 18.26 7.57
CA ARG A 355 -0.06 17.06 7.77
C ARG A 355 0.32 16.30 9.04
N LEU A 356 1.62 16.19 9.34
CA LEU A 356 2.11 15.53 10.55
C LEU A 356 1.74 16.31 11.81
N SER A 357 1.79 17.65 11.79
CA SER A 357 1.38 18.46 12.93
C SER A 357 -0.09 18.21 13.32
N THR A 358 -0.98 18.00 12.35
CA THR A 358 -2.40 17.69 12.64
C THR A 358 -2.63 16.35 13.34
N VAL A 359 -1.69 15.41 13.23
CA VAL A 359 -1.79 14.07 13.86
C VAL A 359 -0.81 13.89 15.03
N ASN A 360 0.11 14.84 15.23
CA ASN A 360 1.12 14.82 16.28
C ASN A 360 0.59 15.38 17.60
N HIS A 361 -0.35 14.66 18.21
CA HIS A 361 -0.98 15.08 19.46
C HIS A 361 -0.04 15.07 20.68
N ARG A 362 1.15 14.46 20.57
CA ARG A 362 2.19 14.46 21.61
C ARG A 362 3.16 15.63 21.50
N SER A 363 3.00 16.47 20.48
CA SER A 363 3.83 17.65 20.24
C SER A 363 5.31 17.32 20.15
N TRP A 364 5.66 16.13 19.64
CA TRP A 364 7.06 15.79 19.38
C TRP A 364 7.69 16.82 18.43
N PRO A 365 8.94 17.25 18.67
CA PRO A 365 9.66 18.10 17.75
C PRO A 365 9.60 17.57 16.31
N LEU A 366 9.17 18.44 15.39
CA LEU A 366 9.18 18.16 13.96
C LEU A 366 10.49 18.67 13.37
N VAL A 367 11.19 17.84 12.61
CA VAL A 367 12.48 18.16 12.02
C VAL A 367 12.35 18.16 10.52
N ASN A 368 12.60 19.31 9.92
CA ASN A 368 12.61 19.44 8.46
C ASN A 368 13.95 18.94 7.93
N VAL A 369 13.90 17.90 7.10
CA VAL A 369 15.08 17.40 6.40
C VAL A 369 15.04 17.83 4.93
N PRO A 370 16.19 18.20 4.34
CA PRO A 370 16.25 18.51 2.93
C PRO A 370 15.81 17.29 2.11
N CYS A 371 14.99 17.52 1.09
CA CYS A 371 14.65 16.46 0.16
C CYS A 371 15.94 16.01 -0.54
N PRO A 372 16.32 14.72 -0.47
CA PRO A 372 17.50 14.23 -1.17
C PRO A 372 17.34 14.51 -2.66
N ILE A 373 18.34 15.15 -3.28
CA ILE A 373 18.38 15.30 -4.74
C ILE A 373 18.55 13.90 -5.32
N ASN A 374 17.61 13.48 -6.19
CA ASN A 374 17.55 12.14 -6.78
C ASN A 374 18.75 11.83 -7.69
#